data_AF-A0A1B4Q0P9-F1
#
_entry.id   AF-A0A1B4Q0P9-F1
#
_cell.length_a   1.000
_cell.length_b   1.000
_cell.length_c   1.000
_cell.angle_alpha   90.00
_cell.angle_beta   90.00
_cell.angle_gamma   90.00
#
_symmetry.space_group_name_H-M   'P 1'
#
loop_
_entity.id
_entity.type
_entity.pdbx_description
1 polymer ?
#
loop_
_entity_poly.entity_id
_entity_poly.type
_entity_poly.pdbx_seq_one_letter_code
_entity_poly.pdbx_strand_id
1 'polypeptide(L)'
;MHDPLAASPDAPAHPADALSAPGPLPALSALFGQCAWFRTLAPEHQALVLAQSRVEQCEAGDVIAHRLAPSEYWIGVHRGLLKLAIFNASGRGCTFSGVPSGGWFGEGSVIKRELRKYEVVAIQRSTVLFVPVDTFHALLDTSLPFTRFVIHQLNNRMGEFIASIQNSRLLDVDARVAQALAQLFNPDLYPDTGPSLSISQEELGMLVGVSRQRINQALQQLEKLGALRLAYNQIDVVDLGALARVGIEQI
;
A
#
# COMPACT_ATOMS: atom_id res chain seq x y z
N MET A 1 -27.26 30.57 42.92
CA MET A 1 -26.17 29.97 43.72
C MET A 1 -25.74 28.72 42.99
N HIS A 2 -24.71 28.87 42.15
CA HIS A 2 -24.10 27.78 41.39
C HIS A 2 -23.17 26.99 42.30
N ASP A 3 -23.19 25.66 42.21
CA ASP A 3 -21.98 24.85 42.38
C ASP A 3 -22.09 23.57 41.51
N PRO A 4 -21.20 23.35 40.54
CA PRO A 4 -21.22 22.19 39.64
C PRO A 4 -20.37 21.03 40.18
N LEU A 5 -20.84 19.80 40.00
CA LEU A 5 -20.12 18.58 40.38
C LEU A 5 -18.81 18.41 39.59
N ALA A 6 -17.71 18.44 40.34
CA ALA A 6 -16.46 17.71 40.22
C ALA A 6 -16.15 17.00 38.87
N ALA A 7 -15.12 17.53 38.19
CA ALA A 7 -14.38 16.83 37.15
C ALA A 7 -13.66 15.59 37.70
N SER A 8 -13.81 14.45 37.03
CA SER A 8 -12.98 13.25 37.25
C SER A 8 -11.57 13.46 36.69
N PRO A 9 -10.52 12.92 37.33
CA PRO A 9 -9.15 13.09 36.89
C PRO A 9 -8.81 12.16 35.71
N ASP A 10 -7.98 12.70 34.81
CA ASP A 10 -7.23 12.09 33.71
C ASP A 10 -7.37 10.57 33.50
N ALA A 11 -8.08 10.21 32.43
CA ALA A 11 -7.82 8.97 31.72
C ALA A 11 -6.47 9.10 30.99
N PRO A 12 -5.60 8.07 30.99
CA PRO A 12 -4.31 8.16 30.32
C PRO A 12 -4.53 8.31 28.81
N ALA A 13 -3.89 9.32 28.21
CA ALA A 13 -3.91 9.56 26.78
C ALA A 13 -3.47 8.30 26.00
N HIS A 14 -4.32 7.85 25.07
CA HIS A 14 -4.04 6.73 24.19
C HIS A 14 -2.99 7.10 23.14
N PRO A 15 -2.12 6.17 22.71
CA PRO A 15 -1.05 6.41 21.72
C PRO A 15 -1.55 6.82 20.32
N ALA A 16 -2.87 6.87 20.08
CA ALA A 16 -3.49 7.32 18.84
C ALA A 16 -3.57 8.85 18.69
N ASP A 17 -3.42 9.62 19.79
CA ASP A 17 -3.41 11.09 19.76
C ASP A 17 -2.02 11.70 19.50
N ALA A 18 -1.00 10.86 19.24
CA ALA A 18 0.37 11.29 19.02
C ALA A 18 0.73 11.51 17.53
N LEU A 19 -0.23 11.87 16.67
CA LEU A 19 0.08 12.45 15.36
C LEU A 19 0.42 13.93 15.55
N SER A 20 1.57 14.17 16.19
CA SER A 20 2.22 15.48 16.23
C SER A 20 2.45 15.99 14.80
N ALA A 21 2.41 17.32 14.63
CA ALA A 21 2.76 17.98 13.37
C ALA A 21 4.07 17.42 12.78
N PRO A 22 4.20 17.29 11.45
CA PRO A 22 5.27 16.49 10.87
C PRO A 22 6.62 17.14 11.19
N GLY A 23 7.48 16.39 11.88
CA GLY A 23 8.91 16.69 11.90
C GLY A 23 9.49 16.64 10.48
N PRO A 24 10.70 17.18 10.27
CA PRO A 24 11.36 17.10 8.97
C PRO A 24 11.46 15.63 8.51
N LEU A 25 11.31 15.42 7.19
CA LEU A 25 11.51 14.12 6.57
C LEU A 25 12.87 13.53 6.99
N PRO A 26 12.94 12.23 7.36
CA PRO A 26 14.23 11.59 7.61
C PRO A 26 15.14 11.66 6.38
N ALA A 27 16.45 11.57 6.61
CA ALA A 27 17.42 11.51 5.52
C ALA A 27 17.13 10.32 4.60
N LEU A 28 17.32 10.50 3.28
CA LEU A 28 17.10 9.45 2.27
C LEU A 28 17.80 8.14 2.61
N SER A 29 19.01 8.20 3.17
CA SER A 29 19.76 7.01 3.60
C SER A 29 19.03 6.18 4.67
N ALA A 30 18.34 6.84 5.60
CA ALA A 30 17.56 6.15 6.64
C ALA A 30 16.27 5.53 6.08
N LEU A 31 15.65 6.18 5.08
CA LEU A 31 14.45 5.67 4.42
C LEU A 31 14.78 4.47 3.53
N PHE A 32 15.75 4.62 2.63
CA PHE A 32 16.19 3.54 1.74
C PHE A 32 16.86 2.40 2.51
N GLY A 33 17.53 2.67 3.64
CA GLY A 33 18.07 1.63 4.52
C GLY A 33 17.03 0.63 5.04
N GLN A 34 15.75 0.99 5.06
CA GLN A 34 14.65 0.10 5.43
C GLN A 34 14.17 -0.78 4.26
N CYS A 35 14.46 -0.40 3.01
CA CYS A 35 14.11 -1.19 1.85
C CYS A 35 15.03 -2.42 1.71
N ALA A 36 14.44 -3.63 1.67
CA ALA A 36 15.18 -4.88 1.57
C ALA A 36 16.10 -4.92 0.33
N TRP A 37 15.60 -4.53 -0.84
CA TRP A 37 16.39 -4.50 -2.08
C TRP A 37 17.61 -3.58 -1.97
N PHE A 38 17.46 -2.41 -1.35
CA PHE A 38 18.53 -1.41 -1.21
C PHE A 38 19.68 -1.94 -0.34
N ARG A 39 19.36 -2.64 0.77
CA ARG A 39 20.38 -3.24 1.65
C ARG A 39 21.23 -4.31 0.96
N THR A 40 20.71 -4.93 -0.10
CA THR A 40 21.45 -5.98 -0.86
C THR A 40 22.38 -5.41 -1.94
N LEU A 41 22.32 -4.11 -2.20
CA LEU A 41 23.14 -3.46 -3.21
C LEU A 41 24.59 -3.30 -2.75
N ALA A 42 25.51 -3.33 -3.71
CA ALA A 42 26.88 -2.89 -3.50
C ALA A 42 26.92 -1.40 -3.11
N PRO A 43 27.95 -0.94 -2.36
CA PRO A 43 28.04 0.45 -1.91
C PRO A 43 27.95 1.50 -3.03
N GLU A 44 28.54 1.23 -4.21
CA GLU A 44 28.43 2.13 -5.38
C GLU A 44 26.99 2.28 -5.88
N HIS A 45 26.22 1.20 -5.89
CA HIS A 45 24.82 1.19 -6.30
C HIS A 45 23.93 1.87 -5.25
N GLN A 46 24.24 1.71 -3.96
CA GLN A 46 23.57 2.45 -2.89
C GLN A 46 23.83 3.96 -3.03
N ALA A 47 25.08 4.35 -3.26
CA ALA A 47 25.44 5.75 -3.47
C ALA A 47 24.72 6.34 -4.69
N LEU A 48 24.64 5.59 -5.79
CA LEU A 48 23.88 5.99 -6.98
C LEU A 48 22.40 6.25 -6.67
N VAL A 49 21.73 5.32 -5.97
CA VAL A 49 20.32 5.49 -5.57
C VAL A 49 20.14 6.72 -4.70
N LEU A 50 20.97 6.89 -3.67
CA LEU A 50 20.88 8.02 -2.75
C LEU A 50 21.16 9.37 -3.42
N ALA A 51 22.02 9.40 -4.44
CA ALA A 51 22.35 10.62 -5.16
C ALA A 51 21.26 11.07 -6.14
N GLN A 52 20.47 10.13 -6.67
CA GLN A 52 19.52 10.39 -7.77
C GLN A 52 18.05 10.34 -7.33
N SER A 53 17.75 9.66 -6.22
CA SER A 53 16.38 9.46 -5.75
C SER A 53 15.89 10.63 -4.90
N ARG A 54 14.58 10.74 -4.77
CA ARG A 54 13.93 11.74 -3.91
C ARG A 54 12.81 11.12 -3.08
N VAL A 55 12.39 11.86 -2.06
CA VAL A 55 11.25 11.54 -1.21
C VAL A 55 10.28 12.72 -1.21
N GLU A 56 8.98 12.43 -1.21
CA GLU A 56 7.94 13.43 -1.03
C GLU A 56 6.94 12.99 0.04
N GLN A 57 6.33 13.96 0.71
CA GLN A 57 5.10 13.76 1.45
C GLN A 57 3.93 14.10 0.54
N CYS A 58 2.94 13.21 0.49
CA CYS A 58 1.70 13.39 -0.22
C CYS A 58 0.54 13.35 0.78
N GLU A 59 -0.44 14.22 0.61
CA GLU A 59 -1.68 14.19 1.38
C GLU A 59 -2.71 13.26 0.73
N ALA A 60 -3.77 12.91 1.48
CA ALA A 60 -4.86 12.10 0.94
C ALA A 60 -5.50 12.81 -0.28
N GLY A 61 -5.64 12.08 -1.40
CA GLY A 61 -6.19 12.59 -2.64
C GLY A 61 -5.15 13.12 -3.64
N ASP A 62 -3.90 13.32 -3.23
CA ASP A 62 -2.84 13.75 -4.15
C ASP A 62 -2.62 12.72 -5.26
N VAL A 63 -2.46 13.22 -6.49
CA VAL A 63 -2.08 12.40 -7.64
C VAL A 63 -0.56 12.42 -7.77
N ILE A 64 0.06 11.29 -7.43
CA ILE A 64 1.51 11.09 -7.46
C ILE A 64 2.00 10.93 -8.91
N ALA A 65 1.17 10.32 -9.76
CA ALA A 65 1.47 10.19 -11.17
C ALA A 65 0.21 10.01 -12.00
N HIS A 66 0.21 10.67 -13.15
CA HIS A 66 -0.91 10.63 -14.07
C HIS A 66 -0.79 9.47 -15.06
N ARG A 67 -1.95 8.93 -15.42
CA ARG A 67 -2.09 7.99 -16.52
C ARG A 67 -1.65 8.67 -17.82
N LEU A 68 -1.01 7.92 -18.71
CA LEU A 68 -0.43 8.40 -19.97
C LEU A 68 0.72 9.41 -19.83
N ALA A 69 1.16 9.73 -18.61
CA ALA A 69 2.41 10.46 -18.41
C ALA A 69 3.62 9.52 -18.62
N PRO A 70 4.80 10.05 -18.97
CA PRO A 70 6.04 9.28 -19.01
C PRO A 70 6.33 8.59 -17.67
N SER A 71 6.85 7.36 -17.71
CA SER A 71 7.25 6.61 -16.51
C SER A 71 8.65 7.01 -16.06
N GLU A 72 8.79 8.23 -15.55
CA GLU A 72 10.09 8.81 -15.17
C GLU A 72 10.69 8.20 -13.90
N TYR A 73 9.86 7.56 -13.08
CA TYR A 73 10.26 7.01 -11.78
C TYR A 73 9.66 5.62 -11.55
N TRP A 74 10.43 4.77 -10.87
CA TRP A 74 9.93 3.64 -10.09
C TRP A 74 9.59 4.12 -8.68
N ILE A 75 8.43 3.73 -8.16
CA ILE A 75 7.83 4.36 -6.98
C ILE A 75 7.70 3.35 -5.84
N GLY A 76 8.10 3.78 -4.65
CA GLY A 76 7.97 3.02 -3.41
C GLY A 76 7.17 3.78 -2.36
N VAL A 77 6.42 3.06 -1.53
CA VAL A 77 5.68 3.61 -0.39
C VAL A 77 6.49 3.34 0.86
N HIS A 78 7.10 4.37 1.46
CA HIS A 78 7.79 4.19 2.73
C HIS A 78 6.79 4.10 3.89
N ARG A 79 5.78 4.97 3.88
CA ARG A 79 4.69 4.97 4.87
C ARG A 79 3.41 5.43 4.19
N GLY A 80 2.28 4.84 4.56
CA GLY A 80 0.96 5.24 4.09
C GLY A 80 0.34 4.20 3.16
N LEU A 81 -0.53 4.66 2.25
CA LEU A 81 -1.26 3.78 1.35
C LEU A 81 -1.59 4.53 0.06
N LEU A 82 -1.12 3.98 -1.06
CA LEU A 82 -1.44 4.45 -2.40
C LEU A 82 -2.42 3.48 -3.07
N LYS A 83 -3.14 3.95 -4.09
CA LYS A 83 -3.88 3.10 -5.03
C LYS A 83 -3.45 3.31 -6.46
N LEU A 84 -3.50 2.23 -7.22
CA LEU A 84 -3.34 2.21 -8.68
C LEU A 84 -4.73 2.18 -9.29
N ALA A 85 -5.13 3.22 -10.01
CA ALA A 85 -6.51 3.35 -10.49
C ALA A 85 -6.60 3.95 -11.89
N ILE A 86 -7.71 3.69 -12.58
CA ILE A 86 -8.10 4.40 -13.81
C ILE A 86 -9.46 5.02 -13.59
N PHE A 87 -9.62 6.26 -14.05
CA PHE A 87 -10.90 6.95 -14.08
C PHE A 87 -11.33 7.18 -15.52
N ASN A 88 -12.64 7.11 -15.77
CA ASN A 88 -13.23 7.56 -17.03
C ASN A 88 -13.51 9.08 -16.99
N ALA A 89 -13.99 9.63 -18.11
CA ALA A 89 -14.32 11.06 -18.22
C ALA A 89 -15.42 11.54 -17.24
N SER A 90 -16.24 10.63 -16.70
CA SER A 90 -17.26 10.95 -15.70
C SER A 90 -16.74 10.83 -14.26
N GLY A 91 -15.44 10.60 -14.06
CA GLY A 91 -14.82 10.40 -12.74
C GLY A 91 -15.08 9.02 -12.13
N ARG A 92 -15.74 8.10 -12.84
CA ARG A 92 -15.94 6.73 -12.36
C ARG A 92 -14.63 5.96 -12.49
N GLY A 93 -14.13 5.52 -11.34
CA GLY A 93 -12.85 4.83 -11.21
C GLY A 93 -12.95 3.32 -11.15
N CYS A 94 -11.85 2.65 -11.47
CA CYS A 94 -11.57 1.27 -11.11
C CYS A 94 -10.19 1.24 -10.45
N THR A 95 -10.13 0.77 -9.21
CA THR A 95 -8.88 0.50 -8.49
C THR A 95 -8.40 -0.90 -8.87
N PHE A 96 -7.14 -1.02 -9.25
CA PHE A 96 -6.51 -2.30 -9.56
C PHE A 96 -5.85 -2.96 -8.35
N SER A 97 -5.22 -2.15 -7.50
CA SER A 97 -4.43 -2.61 -6.37
C SER A 97 -4.16 -1.46 -5.42
N GLY A 98 -4.13 -1.76 -4.11
CA GLY A 98 -3.57 -0.89 -3.08
C GLY A 98 -2.10 -1.23 -2.88
N VAL A 99 -1.28 -0.21 -2.57
CA VAL A 99 0.13 -0.37 -2.26
C VAL A 99 0.37 0.23 -0.86
N PRO A 100 0.43 -0.61 0.18
CA PRO A 100 0.76 -0.16 1.54
C PRO A 100 2.27 0.08 1.70
N SER A 101 2.66 0.49 2.90
CA SER A 101 4.06 0.68 3.30
C SER A 101 4.94 -0.54 2.95
N GLY A 102 6.16 -0.26 2.49
CA GLY A 102 7.11 -1.26 2.00
C GLY A 102 6.90 -1.67 0.54
N GLY A 103 5.73 -1.34 -0.03
CA GLY A 103 5.37 -1.70 -1.40
C GLY A 103 6.09 -0.87 -2.47
N TRP A 104 6.57 -1.56 -3.50
CA TRP A 104 7.11 -0.97 -4.72
C TRP A 104 6.27 -1.37 -5.93
N PHE A 105 6.17 -0.48 -6.92
CA PHE A 105 5.36 -0.70 -8.11
C PHE A 105 5.76 0.19 -9.30
N GLY A 106 5.20 -0.14 -10.46
CA GLY A 106 5.39 0.60 -11.71
C GLY A 106 6.49 0.04 -12.61
N GLU A 107 7.13 -1.06 -12.19
CA GLU A 107 8.21 -1.77 -12.87
C GLU A 107 7.85 -2.04 -14.33
N GLY A 108 6.61 -2.51 -14.57
CA GLY A 108 6.16 -2.84 -15.91
C GLY A 108 6.31 -1.68 -16.90
N SER A 109 5.93 -0.46 -16.50
CA SER A 109 6.04 0.70 -17.37
C SER A 109 7.47 1.27 -17.43
N VAL A 110 8.21 1.20 -16.33
CA VAL A 110 9.61 1.65 -16.23
C VAL A 110 10.53 0.78 -17.11
N ILE A 111 10.41 -0.55 -17.02
CA ILE A 111 11.20 -1.53 -17.81
C ILE A 111 10.97 -1.30 -19.31
N LYS A 112 9.72 -1.12 -19.73
CA LYS A 112 9.36 -0.92 -21.13
C LYS A 112 9.57 0.51 -21.63
N ARG A 113 9.97 1.45 -20.75
CA ARG A 113 10.02 2.90 -21.02
C ARG A 113 8.72 3.42 -21.67
N GLU A 114 7.58 2.91 -21.21
CA GLU A 114 6.26 3.26 -21.74
C GLU A 114 5.51 4.25 -20.85
N LEU A 115 4.46 4.86 -21.41
CA LEU A 115 3.55 5.70 -20.64
C LEU A 115 2.84 4.91 -19.53
N ARG A 116 2.61 5.56 -18.39
CA ARG A 116 1.88 4.98 -17.25
C ARG A 116 0.50 4.50 -17.68
N LYS A 117 0.14 3.26 -17.32
CA LYS A 117 -1.16 2.65 -17.68
C LYS A 117 -2.30 3.06 -16.75
N TYR A 118 -1.97 3.58 -15.57
CA TYR A 118 -2.90 3.98 -14.50
C TYR A 118 -2.40 5.23 -13.79
N GLU A 119 -3.30 5.87 -13.06
CA GLU A 119 -2.98 6.91 -12.09
C GLU A 119 -2.53 6.29 -10.76
N VAL A 120 -1.73 7.05 -10.03
CA VAL A 120 -1.26 6.72 -8.69
C VAL A 120 -1.77 7.79 -7.75
N VAL A 121 -2.60 7.41 -6.78
CA VAL A 121 -3.28 8.36 -5.89
C VAL A 121 -3.04 7.97 -4.44
N ALA A 122 -2.72 8.94 -3.60
CA ALA A 122 -2.64 8.74 -2.15
C ALA A 122 -4.04 8.55 -1.58
N ILE A 123 -4.26 7.46 -0.86
CA ILE A 123 -5.51 7.23 -0.12
C ILE A 123 -5.46 7.94 1.23
N GLN A 124 -4.28 7.92 1.86
CA GLN A 124 -3.98 8.62 3.10
C GLN A 124 -2.64 9.33 2.97
N ARG A 125 -2.32 10.19 3.94
CA ARG A 125 -1.02 10.85 4.02
C ARG A 125 0.10 9.80 3.88
N SER A 126 0.99 10.01 2.92
CA SER A 126 1.97 9.02 2.50
C SER A 126 3.35 9.63 2.28
N THR A 127 4.39 8.91 2.70
CA THR A 127 5.80 9.20 2.36
C THR A 127 6.21 8.33 1.18
N VAL A 128 6.49 8.95 0.05
CA VAL A 128 6.70 8.28 -1.24
C VAL A 128 8.13 8.46 -1.70
N LEU A 129 8.76 7.35 -2.10
CA LEU A 129 10.11 7.30 -2.64
C LEU A 129 10.07 7.21 -4.16
N PHE A 130 10.93 7.96 -4.83
CA PHE A 130 11.04 7.98 -6.28
C PHE A 130 12.47 7.66 -6.70
N VAL A 131 12.63 6.55 -7.42
CA VAL A 131 13.89 6.15 -8.06
C VAL A 131 13.79 6.48 -9.55
N PRO A 132 14.66 7.35 -10.11
CA PRO A 132 14.60 7.70 -11.53
C PRO A 132 14.74 6.48 -12.43
N VAL A 133 14.06 6.52 -13.58
CA VAL A 133 14.05 5.44 -14.57
C VAL A 133 15.46 5.03 -14.99
N ASP A 134 16.37 5.98 -15.21
CA ASP A 134 17.74 5.64 -15.62
C ASP A 134 18.57 5.03 -14.47
N THR A 135 18.31 5.42 -13.22
CA THR A 135 18.89 4.75 -12.04
C THR A 135 18.36 3.32 -11.92
N PHE A 136 17.06 3.12 -12.11
CA PHE A 136 16.44 1.79 -12.11
C PHE A 136 17.06 0.89 -13.19
N HIS A 137 17.21 1.39 -14.43
CA HIS A 137 17.81 0.64 -15.53
C HIS A 137 19.30 0.34 -15.28
N ALA A 138 20.06 1.31 -14.79
CA ALA A 138 21.46 1.09 -14.41
C ALA A 138 21.58 -0.07 -13.41
N LEU A 139 20.77 -0.07 -12.34
CA LEU A 139 20.75 -1.17 -11.38
C LEU A 139 20.31 -2.50 -12.01
N LEU A 140 19.32 -2.47 -12.90
CA LEU A 140 18.83 -3.68 -13.57
C LEU A 140 19.92 -4.35 -14.43
N ASP A 141 20.79 -3.53 -15.03
CA ASP A 141 21.88 -3.96 -15.90
C ASP A 141 23.13 -4.38 -15.12
N THR A 142 23.40 -3.77 -13.96
CA THR A 142 24.68 -3.94 -13.24
C THR A 142 24.58 -4.59 -11.86
N SER A 143 23.38 -4.76 -11.29
CA SER A 143 23.19 -5.30 -9.94
C SER A 143 22.34 -6.57 -9.95
N LEU A 144 22.99 -7.73 -9.96
CA LEU A 144 22.31 -9.03 -9.92
C LEU A 144 21.32 -9.18 -8.74
N PRO A 145 21.60 -8.72 -7.50
CA PRO A 145 20.62 -8.72 -6.41
C PRO A 145 19.36 -7.91 -6.76
N PHE A 146 19.53 -6.74 -7.38
CA PHE A 146 18.40 -5.90 -7.78
C PHE A 146 17.59 -6.53 -8.91
N THR A 147 18.26 -7.06 -9.95
CA THR A 147 17.59 -7.78 -11.05
C THR A 147 16.74 -8.94 -10.52
N ARG A 148 17.29 -9.74 -9.59
CA ARG A 148 16.55 -10.84 -8.95
C ARG A 148 15.35 -10.35 -8.15
N PHE A 149 15.52 -9.26 -7.39
CA PHE A 149 14.43 -8.63 -6.66
C PHE A 149 13.29 -8.19 -7.61
N VAL A 150 13.60 -7.50 -8.71
CA VAL A 150 12.60 -7.05 -9.69
C VAL A 150 11.87 -8.23 -10.34
N ILE A 151 12.59 -9.30 -10.72
CA ILE A 151 11.98 -10.52 -11.28
C ILE A 151 11.02 -11.16 -10.29
N HIS A 152 11.44 -11.30 -9.03
CA HIS A 152 10.60 -11.85 -7.97
C HIS A 152 9.35 -10.97 -7.74
N GLN A 153 9.51 -9.64 -7.74
CA GLN A 153 8.41 -8.71 -7.59
C GLN A 153 7.39 -8.83 -8.72
N LEU A 154 7.85 -8.92 -9.97
CA LEU A 154 6.98 -9.11 -11.14
C LEU A 154 6.23 -10.44 -11.08
N ASN A 155 6.86 -11.52 -10.61
CA ASN A 155 6.22 -12.83 -10.47
C ASN A 155 5.09 -12.77 -9.44
N ASN A 156 5.37 -12.24 -8.25
CA ASN A 156 4.37 -12.09 -7.20
C ASN A 156 3.21 -11.17 -7.62
N ARG A 157 3.52 -10.06 -8.31
CA ARG A 157 2.50 -9.15 -8.82
C ARG A 157 1.62 -9.81 -9.89
N MET A 158 2.18 -10.66 -10.76
CA MET A 158 1.41 -11.44 -11.72
C MET A 158 0.44 -12.38 -11.01
N GLY A 159 0.89 -13.06 -9.95
CA GLY A 159 0.04 -13.89 -9.10
C GLY A 159 -1.13 -13.11 -8.50
N GLU A 160 -0.87 -11.93 -7.93
CA GLU A 160 -1.93 -11.05 -7.41
C GLU A 160 -2.94 -10.65 -8.49
N PHE A 161 -2.48 -10.28 -9.70
CA PHE A 161 -3.40 -9.89 -10.78
C PHE A 161 -4.25 -11.05 -11.29
N ILE A 162 -3.69 -12.25 -11.42
CA ILE A 162 -4.45 -13.46 -11.78
C ILE A 162 -5.51 -13.73 -10.71
N ALA A 163 -5.14 -13.69 -9.43
CA ALA A 163 -6.06 -13.86 -8.31
C ALA A 163 -7.16 -12.79 -8.32
N SER A 164 -6.83 -11.52 -8.52
CA SER A 164 -7.81 -10.43 -8.58
C SER A 164 -8.82 -10.62 -9.72
N ILE A 165 -8.39 -11.12 -10.88
CA ILE A 165 -9.30 -11.44 -12.00
C ILE A 165 -10.24 -12.58 -11.61
N GLN A 166 -9.71 -13.68 -11.08
CA GLN A 166 -10.52 -14.82 -10.60
C GLN A 166 -11.53 -14.36 -9.56
N ASN A 167 -11.06 -13.63 -8.54
CA ASN A 167 -11.86 -13.13 -7.43
C ASN A 167 -12.98 -12.21 -7.93
N SER A 168 -12.71 -11.36 -8.91
CA SER A 168 -13.72 -10.47 -9.49
C SER A 168 -14.87 -11.21 -10.20
N ARG A 169 -14.62 -12.43 -10.69
CA ARG A 169 -15.54 -13.23 -11.51
C ARG A 169 -16.30 -14.28 -10.71
N LEU A 170 -15.65 -14.89 -9.72
CA LEU A 170 -16.17 -16.06 -9.02
C LEU A 170 -16.64 -15.76 -7.60
N LEU A 171 -16.01 -14.79 -6.92
CA LEU A 171 -16.28 -14.52 -5.52
C LEU A 171 -17.43 -13.53 -5.32
N ASP A 172 -18.22 -13.80 -4.29
CA ASP A 172 -19.17 -12.83 -3.76
C ASP A 172 -18.47 -11.58 -3.17
N VAL A 173 -19.24 -10.59 -2.77
CA VAL A 173 -18.68 -9.33 -2.25
C VAL A 173 -17.85 -9.53 -0.99
N ASP A 174 -18.25 -10.42 -0.08
CA ASP A 174 -17.60 -10.56 1.23
C ASP A 174 -16.28 -11.29 1.08
N ALA A 175 -16.25 -12.33 0.26
CA ALA A 175 -15.03 -13.02 -0.14
C ALA A 175 -14.08 -12.09 -0.92
N ARG A 176 -14.59 -11.22 -1.81
CA ARG A 176 -13.73 -10.21 -2.47
C ARG A 176 -13.10 -9.22 -1.50
N VAL A 177 -13.83 -8.78 -0.47
CA VAL A 177 -13.26 -7.90 0.58
C VAL A 177 -12.17 -8.64 1.35
N ALA A 178 -12.42 -9.90 1.73
CA ALA A 178 -11.45 -10.72 2.44
C ALA A 178 -10.15 -10.91 1.63
N GLN A 179 -10.28 -11.28 0.35
CA GLN A 179 -9.15 -11.49 -0.54
C GLN A 179 -8.38 -10.21 -0.84
N ALA A 180 -9.08 -9.09 -1.07
CA ALA A 180 -8.45 -7.80 -1.28
C ALA A 180 -7.68 -7.34 -0.04
N LEU A 181 -8.23 -7.58 1.16
CA LEU A 181 -7.51 -7.33 2.40
C LEU A 181 -6.28 -8.24 2.51
N ALA A 182 -6.42 -9.55 2.27
CA ALA A 182 -5.31 -10.50 2.33
C ALA A 182 -4.14 -10.12 1.40
N GLN A 183 -4.42 -9.60 0.21
CA GLN A 183 -3.39 -9.11 -0.72
C GLN A 183 -2.53 -8.00 -0.11
N LEU A 184 -3.10 -7.09 0.70
CA LEU A 184 -2.34 -6.01 1.35
C LEU A 184 -1.31 -6.51 2.38
N PHE A 185 -1.38 -7.78 2.76
CA PHE A 185 -0.47 -8.46 3.69
C PHE A 185 0.48 -9.45 2.98
N ASN A 186 0.59 -9.39 1.65
CA ASN A 186 1.53 -10.21 0.90
C ASN A 186 2.98 -9.88 1.34
N PRO A 187 3.71 -10.82 1.98
CA PRO A 187 5.02 -10.53 2.58
C PRO A 187 6.11 -10.25 1.53
N ASP A 188 5.95 -10.75 0.31
CA ASP A 188 6.94 -10.55 -0.75
C ASP A 188 6.79 -9.19 -1.45
N LEU A 189 5.56 -8.66 -1.50
CA LEU A 189 5.27 -7.36 -2.10
C LEU A 189 5.27 -6.23 -1.06
N TYR A 190 4.82 -6.52 0.16
CA TYR A 190 4.56 -5.54 1.20
C TYR A 190 5.18 -5.97 2.54
N PRO A 191 6.51 -6.13 2.60
CA PRO A 191 7.20 -6.69 3.78
C PRO A 191 7.02 -5.84 5.05
N ASP A 192 6.67 -4.56 4.91
CA ASP A 192 6.55 -3.62 6.03
C ASP A 192 5.09 -3.44 6.53
N THR A 193 4.10 -4.11 5.93
CA THR A 193 2.70 -4.02 6.41
C THR A 193 2.54 -4.58 7.83
N GLY A 194 3.34 -5.57 8.23
CA GLY A 194 3.20 -6.22 9.54
C GLY A 194 1.83 -6.91 9.72
N PRO A 195 1.38 -7.21 10.95
CA PRO A 195 0.09 -7.85 11.22
C PRO A 195 -1.10 -6.87 11.24
N SER A 196 -0.84 -5.57 11.12
CA SER A 196 -1.83 -4.51 11.32
C SER A 196 -1.73 -3.48 10.22
N LEU A 197 -2.87 -3.12 9.63
CA LEU A 197 -2.95 -2.07 8.62
C LEU A 197 -3.77 -0.90 9.15
N SER A 198 -3.15 0.28 9.21
CA SER A 198 -3.86 1.54 9.44
C SER A 198 -4.64 1.90 8.19
N ILE A 199 -5.93 1.55 8.19
CA ILE A 199 -6.86 1.78 7.10
C ILE A 199 -8.27 1.95 7.65
N SER A 200 -8.98 2.95 7.15
CA SER A 200 -10.39 3.16 7.43
C SER A 200 -11.27 2.26 6.57
N GLN A 201 -12.51 2.03 6.99
CA GLN A 201 -13.47 1.28 6.18
C GLN A 201 -13.84 2.00 4.88
N GLU A 202 -13.74 3.33 4.87
CA GLU A 202 -13.94 4.14 3.67
C GLU A 202 -12.77 3.99 2.69
N GLU A 203 -11.54 4.00 3.22
CA GLU A 203 -10.32 3.77 2.45
C GLU A 203 -10.28 2.37 1.86
N LEU A 204 -10.65 1.35 2.63
CA LEU A 204 -10.81 0.00 2.12
C LEU A 204 -11.92 -0.08 1.05
N GLY A 205 -13.01 0.68 1.23
CA GLY A 205 -14.06 0.82 0.21
C GLY A 205 -13.53 1.39 -1.11
N MET A 206 -12.66 2.40 -1.04
CA MET A 206 -11.98 2.97 -2.22
C MET A 206 -11.03 1.98 -2.91
N LEU A 207 -10.44 1.05 -2.17
CA LEU A 207 -9.60 -0.01 -2.73
C LEU A 207 -10.42 -1.11 -3.40
N VAL A 208 -11.45 -1.61 -2.71
CA VAL A 208 -12.24 -2.77 -3.18
C VAL A 208 -13.32 -2.36 -4.19
N GLY A 209 -13.72 -1.08 -4.20
CA GLY A 209 -14.77 -0.57 -5.07
C GLY A 209 -16.18 -0.89 -4.57
N VAL A 210 -16.38 -0.97 -3.25
CA VAL A 210 -17.68 -1.21 -2.61
C VAL A 210 -17.96 -0.16 -1.54
N SER A 211 -19.24 0.00 -1.16
CA SER A 211 -19.63 1.03 -0.20
C SER A 211 -19.05 0.76 1.19
N ARG A 212 -18.81 1.81 1.96
CA ARG A 212 -18.38 1.71 3.37
C ARG A 212 -19.30 0.83 4.21
N GLN A 213 -20.62 0.91 4.00
CA GLN A 213 -21.59 0.04 4.68
C GLN A 213 -21.35 -1.43 4.36
N ARG A 214 -21.05 -1.76 3.10
CA ARG A 214 -20.78 -3.14 2.70
C ARG A 214 -19.44 -3.63 3.22
N ILE A 215 -18.41 -2.77 3.22
CA ILE A 215 -17.13 -3.06 3.90
C ILE A 215 -17.36 -3.38 5.38
N ASN A 216 -18.12 -2.54 6.08
CA ASN A 216 -18.40 -2.74 7.50
C ASN A 216 -19.04 -4.11 7.78
N GLN A 217 -20.04 -4.50 6.98
CA GLN A 217 -20.69 -5.81 7.09
C GLN A 217 -19.71 -6.97 6.85
N ALA A 218 -18.91 -6.90 5.79
CA ALA A 218 -17.91 -7.92 5.47
C ALA A 218 -16.88 -8.05 6.59
N LEU A 219 -16.36 -6.92 7.08
CA LEU A 219 -15.39 -6.89 8.17
C LEU A 219 -15.93 -7.46 9.48
N GLN A 220 -17.17 -7.13 9.85
CA GLN A 220 -17.82 -7.73 11.03
C GLN A 220 -17.96 -9.25 10.89
N GLN A 221 -18.21 -9.76 9.69
CA GLN A 221 -18.29 -11.19 9.45
C GLN A 221 -16.91 -11.86 9.58
N LEU A 222 -15.87 -11.23 9.02
CA LEU A 222 -14.50 -11.71 9.13
C LEU A 222 -13.98 -11.70 10.58
N GLU A 223 -14.38 -10.71 11.37
CA GLU A 223 -14.09 -10.65 12.80
C GLU A 223 -14.80 -11.78 13.58
N LYS A 224 -16.08 -12.05 13.28
CA LYS A 224 -16.81 -13.20 13.86
C LYS A 224 -16.18 -14.55 13.53
N LEU A 225 -15.56 -14.67 12.36
CA LEU A 225 -14.81 -15.85 11.94
C LEU A 225 -13.41 -15.93 12.60
N GLY A 226 -13.00 -14.92 13.36
CA GLY A 226 -11.71 -14.86 14.03
C GLY A 226 -10.53 -14.59 13.08
N ALA A 227 -10.78 -14.22 11.82
CA ALA A 227 -9.73 -13.96 10.85
C ALA A 227 -9.01 -12.62 11.10
N LEU A 228 -9.73 -11.65 11.65
CA LEU A 228 -9.22 -10.31 11.94
C LEU A 228 -9.85 -9.73 13.21
N ARG A 229 -9.32 -8.61 13.68
CA ARG A 229 -9.91 -7.75 14.71
C ARG A 229 -9.98 -6.32 14.18
N LEU A 230 -11.06 -5.63 14.52
CA LEU A 230 -11.27 -4.24 14.17
C LEU A 230 -10.87 -3.33 15.33
N ALA A 231 -10.10 -2.30 15.00
CA ALA A 231 -9.77 -1.19 15.89
C ALA A 231 -10.09 0.14 15.21
N TYR A 232 -10.01 1.26 15.95
CA TYR A 232 -10.24 2.57 15.36
C TYR A 232 -9.21 2.86 14.28
N ASN A 233 -9.68 3.05 13.04
CA ASN A 233 -8.85 3.30 11.84
C ASN A 233 -7.75 2.24 11.58
N GLN A 234 -7.98 1.01 12.03
CA GLN A 234 -6.99 -0.05 11.96
C GLN A 234 -7.67 -1.42 11.84
N ILE A 235 -7.06 -2.30 11.05
CA ILE A 235 -7.45 -3.70 10.91
C ILE A 235 -6.25 -4.56 11.30
N ASP A 236 -6.43 -5.42 12.29
CA ASP A 236 -5.43 -6.40 12.74
C ASP A 236 -5.77 -7.76 12.15
N VAL A 237 -4.90 -8.31 11.31
CA VAL A 237 -5.09 -9.66 10.77
C VAL A 237 -4.58 -10.67 11.80
N VAL A 238 -5.51 -11.44 12.35
CA VAL A 238 -5.24 -12.44 13.40
C VAL A 238 -4.75 -13.75 12.78
N ASP A 239 -5.37 -14.15 11.67
CA ASP A 239 -4.98 -15.32 10.89
C ASP A 239 -5.06 -15.00 9.39
N LEU A 240 -3.91 -14.67 8.79
CA LEU A 240 -3.80 -14.37 7.36
C LEU A 240 -4.17 -15.58 6.50
N GLY A 241 -3.89 -16.79 6.98
CA GLY A 241 -4.27 -18.01 6.29
C GLY A 241 -5.80 -18.19 6.27
N ALA A 242 -6.47 -17.95 7.40
CA ALA A 242 -7.93 -17.98 7.45
C ALA A 242 -8.54 -16.91 6.54
N LEU A 243 -8.01 -15.68 6.57
CA LEU A 243 -8.45 -14.59 5.71
C LEU A 243 -8.29 -14.93 4.22
N ALA A 244 -7.14 -15.49 3.83
CA ALA A 244 -6.86 -15.91 2.45
C ALA A 244 -7.66 -17.15 2.01
N ARG A 245 -8.25 -17.91 2.94
CA ARG A 245 -9.12 -19.05 2.61
C ARG A 245 -10.59 -18.69 2.42
N VAL A 246 -11.01 -17.47 2.77
CA VAL A 246 -12.41 -17.04 2.62
C VAL A 246 -12.79 -17.04 1.14
N GLY A 247 -13.86 -17.75 0.80
CA GLY A 247 -14.37 -17.86 -0.57
C GLY A 247 -13.68 -18.92 -1.43
N ILE A 248 -12.76 -19.74 -0.88
CA ILE A 248 -12.14 -20.85 -1.64
C ILE A 248 -13.20 -21.82 -2.16
N GLU A 249 -14.29 -22.04 -1.42
CA GLU A 249 -15.41 -22.88 -1.83
C GLU A 249 -16.21 -22.34 -3.04
N GLN A 250 -15.96 -21.10 -3.45
CA GLN A 250 -16.65 -20.41 -4.54
C GLN A 250 -15.85 -20.44 -5.87
N ILE A 251 -14.62 -20.97 -5.85
CA ILE A 251 -13.69 -21.06 -6.99
C ILE A 251 -13.78 -22.45 -7.63
#